data_AF-A0A4U7DC18-F1
#
_entry.id   AF-A0A4U7DC18-F1
#
_cell.length_a   1.000
_cell.length_b   1.000
_cell.length_c   1.000
_cell.angle_alpha   90.00
_cell.angle_beta   90.00
_cell.angle_gamma   90.00
#
_symmetry.space_group_name_H-M   'P 1'
#
loop_
_entity.id
_entity.type
_entity.pdbx_description
1 polymer ?
#
loop_
_entity_poly.entity_id
_entity_poly.type
_entity_poly.pdbx_seq_one_letter_code
_entity_poly.pdbx_strand_id
1 'polypeptide(L)'
;MPADATGPSSEDWLAARTRYRRLSTGSLLGGVAGLLTADAAGFPLVAVGVYWLGVVGFFAVRRAAPMTLFDERDCALERRASYDALRVVGGALIVGAPAAAALEQTGRLTVPPVVDGALFGVATTFGVFGLAYLARRYA
;
A
#
# COMPACT_ATOMS: atom_id res chain seq x y z
N MET A 1 -49.06 17.96 5.89
CA MET A 1 -47.84 18.18 6.68
C MET A 1 -46.96 16.96 6.44
N PRO A 2 -45.96 17.01 5.54
CA PRO A 2 -45.17 15.82 5.25
C PRO A 2 -44.28 15.54 6.45
N ALA A 3 -44.33 14.30 6.92
CA ALA A 3 -43.57 13.82 8.07
C ALA A 3 -42.08 13.98 7.82
N ASP A 4 -41.40 14.54 8.82
CA ASP A 4 -39.95 14.74 8.85
C ASP A 4 -39.23 13.42 8.53
N ALA A 5 -38.31 13.49 7.58
CA ALA A 5 -37.40 12.41 7.24
C ALA A 5 -36.48 12.14 8.44
N THR A 6 -36.78 11.13 9.24
CA THR A 6 -35.99 10.73 10.42
C THR A 6 -34.70 9.98 10.05
N GLY A 7 -34.06 10.34 8.93
CA GLY A 7 -32.79 9.78 8.46
C GLY A 7 -31.72 10.88 8.36
N PRO A 8 -30.42 10.56 8.55
CA PRO A 8 -29.34 11.53 8.38
C PRO A 8 -29.38 12.12 6.97
N SER A 9 -29.11 13.42 6.86
CA SER A 9 -29.08 14.10 5.56
C SER A 9 -27.97 13.52 4.68
N SER A 10 -28.12 13.63 3.35
CA SER A 10 -27.10 13.16 2.41
C SER A 10 -25.74 13.83 2.64
N GLU A 11 -25.74 15.10 3.05
CA GLU A 11 -24.55 15.87 3.40
C GLU A 11 -23.86 15.29 4.64
N ASP A 12 -24.61 14.98 5.70
CA ASP A 12 -24.09 14.35 6.92
C ASP A 12 -23.45 12.99 6.63
N TRP A 13 -24.08 12.21 5.73
CA TRP A 13 -23.57 10.91 5.33
C TRP A 13 -22.26 11.01 4.55
N LEU A 14 -22.15 11.96 3.61
CA LEU A 14 -20.93 12.20 2.84
C LEU A 14 -19.79 12.74 3.71
N ALA A 15 -20.09 13.63 4.65
CA ALA A 15 -19.13 14.13 5.62
C ALA A 15 -18.59 13.00 6.50
N ALA A 16 -19.47 12.11 6.99
CA ALA A 16 -19.09 10.92 7.73
C ALA A 16 -18.19 9.99 6.89
N ARG A 17 -18.58 9.67 5.65
CA ARG A 17 -17.77 8.83 4.74
C ARG A 17 -16.37 9.41 4.55
N THR A 18 -16.29 10.70 4.28
CA THR A 18 -15.00 11.39 4.12
C THR A 18 -14.14 11.32 5.38
N ARG A 19 -14.75 11.49 6.56
CA ARG A 19 -14.05 11.39 7.85
C ARG A 19 -13.48 10.00 8.08
N TYR A 20 -14.28 8.94 7.93
CA TYR A 20 -13.80 7.57 8.12
C TYR A 20 -12.71 7.20 7.11
N ARG A 21 -12.82 7.67 5.86
CA ARG A 21 -11.78 7.46 4.83
C ARG A 21 -10.47 8.16 5.20
N ARG A 22 -10.55 9.40 5.69
CA ARG A 22 -9.36 10.13 6.17
C ARG A 22 -8.75 9.48 7.41
N LEU A 23 -9.56 8.97 8.33
CA LEU A 23 -9.08 8.27 9.52
C LEU A 23 -8.41 6.94 9.17
N SER A 24 -9.00 6.15 8.27
CA SER A 24 -8.40 4.88 7.86
C SER A 24 -7.08 5.13 7.15
N THR A 25 -7.08 5.91 6.07
CA THR A 25 -5.86 6.25 5.33
C THR A 25 -4.84 6.98 6.20
N GLY A 26 -5.29 7.90 7.06
CA GLY A 26 -4.45 8.62 8.00
C GLY A 26 -3.79 7.71 9.04
N SER A 27 -4.49 6.67 9.52
CA SER A 27 -3.90 5.66 10.41
C SER A 27 -2.77 4.91 9.73
N LEU A 28 -2.98 4.48 8.48
CA LEU A 28 -1.96 3.77 7.72
C LEU A 28 -0.74 4.66 7.42
N LEU A 29 -0.98 5.86 6.89
CA LEU A 29 0.09 6.82 6.58
C LEU A 29 0.82 7.30 7.83
N GLY A 30 0.08 7.50 8.93
CA GLY A 30 0.66 7.83 10.24
C GLY A 30 1.54 6.71 10.78
N GLY A 31 1.13 5.44 10.62
CA GLY A 31 1.98 4.30 10.98
C GLY A 31 3.27 4.23 10.17
N VAL A 32 3.20 4.47 8.85
CA VAL A 32 4.39 4.52 7.98
C VAL A 32 5.30 5.70 8.35
N ALA A 33 4.76 6.90 8.54
CA ALA A 33 5.55 8.06 8.95
C ALA A 33 6.17 7.87 10.34
N GLY A 34 5.42 7.26 11.27
CA GLY A 34 5.88 6.92 12.60
C GLY A 34 7.01 5.88 12.60
N LEU A 35 6.93 4.87 11.73
CA LEU A 35 8.02 3.93 11.48
C LEU A 35 9.30 4.68 11.07
N LEU A 36 9.21 5.48 10.01
CA LEU A 36 10.38 6.16 9.44
C LEU A 36 11.02 7.14 10.45
N THR A 37 10.20 7.87 11.20
CA THR A 37 10.70 8.86 12.18
C THR A 37 11.27 8.22 13.44
N ALA A 38 10.63 7.18 13.99
CA ALA A 38 11.14 6.48 15.17
C ALA A 38 12.39 5.65 14.86
N ASP A 39 12.48 5.05 13.67
CA ASP A 39 13.67 4.32 13.21
C ASP A 39 14.85 5.29 13.04
N ALA A 40 14.64 6.43 12.37
CA ALA A 40 15.65 7.48 12.23
C ALA A 40 16.12 8.06 13.58
N ALA A 41 15.28 8.01 14.62
CA ALA A 41 15.62 8.44 15.97
C ALA A 41 16.32 7.35 16.81
N GLY A 42 16.57 6.16 16.25
CA GLY A 42 17.29 5.07 16.93
C GLY A 42 16.39 4.16 17.78
N PHE A 43 15.07 4.17 17.58
CA PHE A 43 14.11 3.33 18.30
C PHE A 43 13.45 2.29 17.38
N PRO A 44 14.18 1.29 16.87
CA PRO A 44 13.67 0.37 15.83
C PRO A 44 12.47 -0.47 16.30
N LEU A 45 12.46 -0.91 17.57
CA LEU A 45 11.32 -1.67 18.10
C LEU A 45 10.07 -0.81 18.26
N VAL A 46 10.23 0.46 18.65
CA VAL A 46 9.11 1.42 18.74
C VAL A 46 8.58 1.71 17.34
N ALA A 47 9.47 1.89 16.36
CA ALA A 47 9.11 2.13 14.97
C ALA A 47 8.20 1.02 14.42
N VAL A 48 8.59 -0.24 14.62
CA VAL A 48 7.77 -1.40 14.22
C VAL A 48 6.44 -1.43 14.96
N GLY A 49 6.44 -1.15 16.27
CA GLY A 49 5.20 -1.06 17.06
C GLY A 49 4.23 0.00 16.52
N VAL A 50 4.72 1.19 16.21
CA VAL A 50 3.93 2.31 15.67
C VAL A 50 3.38 1.97 14.28
N TYR A 51 4.18 1.33 13.43
CA TYR A 51 3.71 0.83 12.13
C TYR A 51 2.51 -0.11 12.28
N TRP A 52 2.66 -1.14 13.14
CA TRP A 52 1.60 -2.12 13.36
C TRP A 52 0.35 -1.50 13.98
N LEU A 53 0.49 -0.54 14.89
CA LEU A 53 -0.65 0.23 15.41
C LEU A 53 -1.39 0.98 14.29
N GLY A 54 -0.65 1.58 13.35
CA GLY A 54 -1.23 2.22 12.17
C GLY A 54 -2.00 1.25 11.27
N VAL A 55 -1.44 0.05 11.04
CA VAL A 55 -2.09 -1.03 10.27
C VAL A 55 -3.36 -1.52 10.97
N VAL A 56 -3.30 -1.80 12.27
CA VAL A 56 -4.47 -2.22 13.07
C VAL A 56 -5.54 -1.14 13.05
N GLY A 57 -5.16 0.12 13.24
CA GLY A 57 -6.07 1.26 13.17
C GLY A 57 -6.74 1.40 11.80
N PHE A 58 -6.01 1.17 10.70
CA PHE A 58 -6.57 1.16 9.35
C PHE A 58 -7.71 0.13 9.22
N PHE A 59 -7.47 -1.11 9.65
CA PHE A 59 -8.48 -2.17 9.60
C PHE A 59 -9.63 -1.94 10.59
N ALA A 60 -9.33 -1.47 11.80
CA ALA A 60 -10.34 -1.18 12.82
C ALA A 60 -11.31 -0.10 12.36
N VAL A 61 -10.80 1.02 11.81
CA VAL A 61 -11.64 2.11 11.27
C VAL A 61 -12.50 1.62 10.11
N ARG A 62 -11.93 0.82 9.20
CA ARG A 62 -12.71 0.23 8.08
C ARG A 62 -13.79 -0.72 8.56
N ARG A 63 -13.52 -1.53 9.58
CA ARG A 63 -14.47 -2.50 10.14
C ARG A 63 -15.58 -1.85 10.94
N ALA A 64 -15.30 -0.70 11.55
CA ALA A 64 -16.25 0.10 12.33
C ALA A 64 -17.09 1.07 11.48
N ALA A 65 -16.73 1.31 10.22
CA ALA A 65 -17.50 2.19 9.34
C ALA A 65 -18.88 1.57 9.02
N PRO A 66 -20.00 2.28 9.26
CA PRO A 66 -21.34 1.77 8.96
C PRO A 66 -21.68 1.78 7.45
N MET A 67 -20.75 2.19 6.59
CA MET A 67 -20.94 2.38 5.16
C MET A 67 -19.75 1.89 4.34
N THR A 68 -19.97 1.70 3.04
CA THR A 68 -18.92 1.44 2.06
C THR A 68 -18.03 2.68 1.90
N LEU A 69 -16.78 2.56 2.33
CA LEU A 69 -15.80 3.66 2.21
C LEU A 69 -15.28 3.82 0.78
N PHE A 70 -15.11 2.71 0.07
CA PHE A 70 -14.62 2.65 -1.30
C PHE A 70 -15.70 2.02 -2.18
N ASP A 71 -15.99 2.70 -3.28
CA ASP A 71 -16.99 2.27 -4.27
C ASP A 71 -16.33 1.61 -5.48
N GLU A 72 -17.12 1.23 -6.48
CA GLU A 72 -16.65 0.58 -7.70
C GLU A 72 -15.69 1.46 -8.49
N ARG A 73 -15.86 2.79 -8.43
CA ARG A 73 -14.99 3.76 -9.12
C ARG A 73 -13.63 3.81 -8.44
N ASP A 74 -13.59 3.82 -7.11
CA ASP A 74 -12.35 3.73 -6.33
C ASP A 74 -11.61 2.43 -6.65
N CYS A 75 -12.30 1.28 -6.65
CA CYS A 75 -11.72 -0.02 -7.00
C CYS A 75 -11.18 -0.06 -8.43
N ALA A 76 -11.88 0.55 -9.39
CA ALA A 76 -11.43 0.63 -10.77
C ALA A 76 -10.19 1.53 -10.91
N LEU A 77 -10.13 2.62 -10.15
CA LEU A 77 -8.97 3.51 -10.10
C LEU A 77 -7.77 2.79 -9.48
N GLU A 78 -7.95 2.11 -8.35
CA GLU A 78 -6.92 1.33 -7.67
C GLU A 78 -6.35 0.25 -8.60
N ARG A 79 -7.20 -0.45 -9.36
CA ARG A 79 -6.75 -1.46 -10.32
C ARG A 79 -5.84 -0.88 -11.40
N ARG A 80 -6.22 0.27 -11.97
CA ARG A 80 -5.42 0.96 -13.00
C ARG A 80 -4.10 1.45 -12.41
N ALA A 81 -4.16 2.16 -11.28
CA ALA A 81 -2.97 2.68 -10.61
C ALA A 81 -2.00 1.57 -10.18
N SER A 82 -2.51 0.45 -9.66
CA SER A 82 -1.70 -0.71 -9.29
C SER A 82 -1.01 -1.34 -10.50
N TYR A 83 -1.74 -1.44 -11.62
CA TYR A 83 -1.19 -1.98 -12.85
C TYR A 83 -0.11 -1.06 -13.46
N ASP A 84 -0.33 0.25 -13.44
CA ASP A 84 0.65 1.23 -13.90
C ASP A 84 1.90 1.24 -13.00
N ALA A 85 1.72 1.19 -11.69
CA ALA A 85 2.82 1.07 -10.73
C ALA A 85 3.64 -0.21 -10.96
N LEU A 86 2.97 -1.36 -11.13
CA LEU A 86 3.64 -2.62 -11.47
C LEU A 86 4.36 -2.51 -12.81
N ARG A 87 3.80 -1.88 -13.83
CA ARG A 87 4.50 -1.69 -15.11
C ARG A 87 5.79 -0.89 -14.97
N VAL A 88 5.72 0.23 -14.25
CA VAL A 88 6.89 1.10 -14.04
C VAL A 88 7.97 0.36 -13.26
N VAL A 89 7.61 -0.23 -12.12
CA VAL A 89 8.55 -0.95 -11.25
C VAL A 89 9.09 -2.21 -11.94
N GLY A 90 8.27 -2.91 -12.70
CA GLY A 90 8.68 -4.08 -13.48
C GLY A 90 9.63 -3.72 -14.61
N GLY A 91 9.37 -2.63 -15.33
CA GLY A 91 10.30 -2.09 -16.32
C GLY A 91 11.65 -1.74 -15.70
N ALA A 92 11.64 -1.09 -14.54
CA ALA A 92 12.86 -0.79 -13.79
C ALA A 92 13.60 -2.05 -13.36
N LEU A 93 12.90 -3.11 -12.92
CA LEU A 93 13.52 -4.39 -12.55
C LEU A 93 14.17 -5.09 -13.76
N ILE A 94 13.48 -5.13 -14.90
CA ILE A 94 13.96 -5.77 -16.14
C ILE A 94 15.28 -5.17 -16.61
N VAL A 95 15.47 -3.86 -16.43
CA VAL A 95 16.72 -3.18 -16.77
C VAL A 95 17.73 -3.25 -15.62
N GLY A 96 17.28 -2.94 -14.41
CA GLY A 96 18.13 -2.75 -13.24
C GLY A 96 18.82 -4.02 -12.77
N ALA A 97 18.10 -5.15 -12.68
CA ALA A 97 18.69 -6.38 -12.17
C ALA A 97 19.77 -6.96 -13.11
N PRO A 98 19.55 -7.07 -14.44
CA PRO A 98 20.60 -7.52 -15.34
C PRO A 98 21.78 -6.54 -15.43
N ALA A 99 21.53 -5.23 -15.39
CA ALA A 99 22.59 -4.22 -15.41
C ALA A 99 23.48 -4.32 -14.15
N ALA A 100 22.88 -4.46 -12.97
CA ALA A 100 23.60 -4.66 -11.72
C ALA A 100 24.47 -5.92 -11.78
N ALA A 101 23.91 -7.05 -12.20
CA ALA A 101 24.63 -8.31 -12.33
C ALA A 101 25.80 -8.24 -13.34
N ALA A 102 25.61 -7.58 -14.49
CA ALA A 102 26.66 -7.43 -15.49
C ALA A 102 27.80 -6.50 -15.03
N LEU A 103 27.47 -5.39 -14.35
CA LEU A 103 28.48 -4.49 -13.82
C LEU A 103 29.29 -5.14 -12.69
N GLU A 104 28.65 -5.98 -11.89
CA GLU A 104 29.30 -6.73 -10.82
C GLU A 104 30.23 -7.82 -11.36
N GLN A 105 29.78 -8.61 -12.33
CA GLN A 105 30.63 -9.62 -12.98
C GLN A 105 31.85 -9.02 -13.68
N THR A 106 31.75 -7.79 -14.17
CA THR A 106 32.87 -7.09 -14.79
C THR A 106 33.75 -6.33 -13.80
N GLY A 107 33.47 -6.41 -12.50
CA GLY A 107 34.22 -5.73 -11.45
C GLY A 107 34.09 -4.20 -11.47
N ARG A 108 33.11 -3.66 -12.20
CA ARG A 108 32.92 -2.20 -12.35
C ARG A 108 32.08 -1.60 -11.22
N LEU A 109 31.26 -2.42 -10.57
CA LEU A 109 30.38 -2.01 -9.48
C LEU A 109 30.24 -3.17 -8.49
N THR A 110 30.42 -2.92 -7.20
CA THR A 110 29.99 -3.86 -6.16
C THR A 110 28.57 -3.48 -5.75
N VAL A 111 27.61 -4.39 -5.89
CA VAL A 111 26.21 -4.09 -5.58
C VAL A 111 26.04 -4.10 -4.06
N PRO A 112 25.58 -2.99 -3.45
CA PRO A 112 25.35 -2.98 -2.01
C PRO A 112 24.26 -4.01 -1.62
N PRO A 113 24.37 -4.71 -0.48
CA PRO A 113 23.38 -5.70 -0.06
C PRO A 113 21.95 -5.17 0.02
N VAL A 114 21.78 -3.88 0.34
CA VAL A 114 20.47 -3.21 0.37
C VAL A 114 19.85 -3.12 -1.02
N VAL A 115 20.66 -2.85 -2.06
CA VAL A 115 20.19 -2.77 -3.45
C VAL A 115 19.83 -4.16 -3.95
N ASP A 116 20.66 -5.16 -3.66
CA ASP A 116 20.39 -6.55 -4.02
C ASP A 116 19.10 -7.07 -3.34
N GLY A 117 18.95 -6.80 -2.04
CA GLY A 117 17.72 -7.10 -1.29
C GLY A 117 16.49 -6.38 -1.86
N ALA A 118 16.62 -5.13 -2.30
CA ALA A 118 15.52 -4.39 -2.93
C ALA A 118 15.13 -5.00 -4.29
N LEU A 119 16.11 -5.36 -5.14
CA LEU A 119 15.86 -6.04 -6.41
C LEU A 119 15.15 -7.38 -6.18
N PHE A 120 15.59 -8.15 -5.19
CA PHE A 120 14.95 -9.42 -4.82
C PHE A 120 13.53 -9.23 -4.30
N GLY A 121 13.28 -8.20 -3.48
CA GLY A 121 11.95 -7.86 -2.98
C GLY A 121 10.98 -7.49 -4.11
N VAL A 122 11.44 -6.70 -5.09
CA VAL A 122 10.64 -6.36 -6.27
C VAL A 122 10.39 -7.61 -7.12
N ALA A 123 11.41 -8.44 -7.37
CA ALA A 123 11.26 -9.70 -8.10
C ALA A 123 10.25 -10.65 -7.43
N THR A 124 10.30 -10.76 -6.10
CA THR A 124 9.37 -11.55 -5.30
C THR A 124 7.93 -11.04 -5.46
N THR A 125 7.74 -9.72 -5.51
CA THR A 125 6.41 -9.11 -5.74
C THR A 125 5.84 -9.54 -7.10
N PHE A 126 6.66 -9.59 -8.15
CA PHE A 126 6.23 -10.12 -9.46
C PHE A 126 5.96 -11.62 -9.43
N GLY A 127 6.75 -12.38 -8.68
CA GLY A 127 6.51 -13.81 -8.47
C GLY A 127 5.15 -14.06 -7.82
N VAL A 128 4.83 -13.34 -6.74
CA VAL A 128 3.53 -13.39 -6.06
C VAL A 128 2.41 -12.96 -7.01
N PHE A 129 2.59 -11.89 -7.77
CA PHE A 129 1.62 -11.46 -8.78
C PHE A 129 1.37 -12.55 -9.83
N GLY A 130 2.43 -13.18 -10.36
CA GLY A 130 2.33 -14.26 -11.33
C GLY A 130 1.58 -15.47 -10.77
N LEU A 131 1.90 -15.90 -9.55
CA LEU A 131 1.19 -16.98 -8.86
C LEU A 131 -0.28 -16.65 -8.63
N ALA A 132 -0.59 -15.44 -8.16
CA ALA A 132 -1.95 -14.98 -7.97
C ALA A 132 -2.73 -14.95 -9.30
N TYR A 133 -2.10 -14.49 -10.38
CA TYR A 133 -2.70 -14.47 -11.72
C TYR A 133 -3.00 -15.89 -12.21
N LEU A 134 -2.04 -16.81 -12.10
CA LEU A 134 -2.23 -18.21 -12.47
C LEU A 134 -3.34 -18.86 -11.66
N ALA A 135 -3.34 -18.67 -10.34
CA ALA A 135 -4.39 -19.18 -9.46
C ALA A 135 -5.77 -18.67 -9.90
N ARG A 136 -5.91 -17.38 -10.22
CA ARG A 136 -7.19 -16.82 -10.69
C ARG A 136 -7.59 -17.23 -12.11
N ARG A 137 -6.63 -17.65 -12.94
CA ARG A 137 -6.87 -18.08 -14.32
C ARG A 137 -7.30 -19.55 -14.40
N TYR A 138 -6.81 -20.39 -13.49
CA TYR A 138 -6.95 -21.84 -13.56
C TYR A 138 -7.72 -22.47 -12.39
N ALA A 139 -8.05 -21.73 -11.33
CA ALA A 139 -8.99 -22.15 -10.28
C ALA A 139 -10.38 -21.58 -10.55
#